data_AF-A0A949U2X4-F1
#
_entry.id   AF-A0A949U2X4-F1
#
_cell.length_a   1.000
_cell.length_b   1.000
_cell.length_c   1.000
_cell.angle_alpha   90.00
_cell.angle_beta   90.00
_cell.angle_gamma   90.00
#
_symmetry.space_group_name_H-M   'P 1'
#
loop_
_entity.id
_entity.type
_entity.pdbx_description
1 polymer ?
#
loop_
_entity_poly.entity_id
_entity_poly.type
_entity_poly.pdbx_seq_one_letter_code
_entity_poly.pdbx_strand_id
1 'polypeptide(L)'
;MDEFTKQISELINQEVDRRVKKIVKQRIDDVVKSLANKLSIADIAWATELSVSEVRACLQETVDIQNNILKLCRKNDELETIESYFKLGKGKSGIEID
;
A
#
# COMPACT_ATOMS: atom_id res chain seq x y z
N MET A 1 -8.88 -27.88 -39.20
CA MET A 1 -8.39 -26.52 -38.91
C MET A 1 -6.99 -26.47 -39.49
N ASP A 2 -6.73 -25.58 -40.44
CA ASP A 2 -5.40 -25.52 -41.07
C ASP A 2 -4.34 -25.00 -40.09
N GLU A 3 -3.08 -25.37 -40.32
CA GLU A 3 -1.90 -25.02 -39.52
C GLU A 3 -1.84 -23.51 -39.21
N PHE A 4 -2.13 -22.69 -40.21
CA PHE A 4 -2.12 -21.23 -40.08
C PHE A 4 -3.22 -20.74 -39.14
N THR A 5 -4.43 -21.30 -39.26
CA THR A 5 -5.56 -20.98 -38.37
C THR A 5 -5.26 -21.36 -36.91
N LYS A 6 -4.53 -22.46 -36.68
CA LYS A 6 -4.12 -22.91 -35.34
C LYS A 6 -3.08 -21.97 -34.72
N GLN A 7 -2.07 -21.58 -35.51
CA GLN A 7 -1.03 -20.63 -35.08
C GLN A 7 -1.60 -19.25 -34.72
N ILE A 8 -2.55 -18.74 -35.53
CA ILE A 8 -3.26 -17.49 -35.25
C ILE A 8 -4.02 -17.58 -33.91
N SER A 9 -4.71 -18.70 -33.68
CA SER A 9 -5.48 -18.91 -32.45
C SER A 9 -4.58 -18.97 -31.21
N GLU A 10 -3.42 -19.62 -31.30
CA GLU A 10 -2.43 -19.66 -30.22
C GLU A 10 -1.85 -18.27 -29.92
N LEU A 11 -1.51 -17.48 -30.94
CA LEU A 11 -1.02 -16.11 -30.78
C LEU A 11 -2.07 -15.20 -30.11
N ILE A 12 -3.34 -15.31 -30.54
CA ILE A 12 -4.45 -14.55 -29.94
C ILE A 12 -4.60 -14.93 -28.46
N ASN A 13 -4.61 -16.22 -28.14
CA ASN A 13 -4.78 -16.68 -26.75
C ASN A 13 -3.61 -16.25 -25.84
N GLN A 14 -2.38 -16.28 -26.34
CA GLN A 14 -1.21 -15.82 -25.60
C GLN A 14 -1.25 -14.31 -25.32
N GLU A 15 -1.63 -13.52 -26.32
CA GLU A 15 -1.75 -12.06 -26.15
C GLU A 15 -2.91 -11.69 -25.21
N VAL A 16 -4.04 -12.41 -25.28
CA VAL A 16 -5.16 -12.25 -24.35
C VAL A 16 -4.73 -12.58 -22.92
N ASP A 17 -4.08 -13.73 -22.69
CA ASP A 17 -3.62 -14.13 -21.35
C ASP A 17 -2.60 -13.13 -20.77
N ARG A 18 -1.69 -12.62 -21.61
CA ARG A 18 -0.73 -11.57 -21.23
C ARG A 18 -1.43 -10.28 -20.80
N ARG A 19 -2.45 -9.85 -21.54
CA ARG A 19 -3.23 -8.65 -21.22
C ARG A 19 -4.06 -8.84 -19.94
N VAL A 20 -4.70 -9.99 -19.78
CA VAL A 20 -5.48 -10.32 -18.58
C VAL A 20 -4.58 -10.31 -17.33
N LYS A 21 -3.41 -10.95 -17.38
CA LYS A 21 -2.43 -10.93 -16.28
C LYS A 21 -1.99 -9.51 -15.94
N LYS A 22 -1.74 -8.68 -16.95
CA LYS A 22 -1.38 -7.26 -16.74
C LYS A 22 -2.50 -6.49 -16.06
N ILE A 23 -3.74 -6.64 -16.51
CA ILE A 23 -4.92 -5.96 -15.94
C ILE A 23 -5.15 -6.40 -14.50
N VAL A 24 -5.10 -7.71 -14.22
CA VAL A 24 -5.29 -8.26 -12.87
C VAL A 24 -4.19 -7.76 -11.93
N LYS A 25 -2.93 -7.84 -12.35
CA LYS A 25 -1.80 -7.34 -11.56
C LYS A 25 -1.94 -5.85 -11.25
N GLN A 26 -2.25 -5.05 -12.26
CA GLN A 26 -2.43 -3.60 -12.07
C GLN A 26 -3.57 -3.30 -11.08
N ARG A 27 -4.68 -4.04 -11.16
CA ARG A 27 -5.82 -3.88 -10.26
C ARG A 27 -5.48 -4.31 -8.83
N ILE A 28 -4.70 -5.38 -8.66
CA ILE A 28 -4.17 -5.78 -7.34
C ILE A 28 -3.23 -4.72 -6.80
N ASP A 29 -2.31 -4.20 -7.60
CA ASP A 29 -1.38 -3.14 -7.19
C ASP A 29 -2.14 -1.88 -6.74
N ASP A 30 -3.20 -1.50 -7.43
CA ASP A 30 -4.05 -0.37 -7.08
C ASP A 30 -4.86 -0.63 -5.79
N VAL A 31 -5.36 -1.86 -5.59
CA VAL A 31 -6.00 -2.27 -4.33
C VAL A 31 -5.00 -2.25 -3.18
N VAL A 32 -3.80 -2.79 -3.37
CA VAL A 32 -2.72 -2.80 -2.35
C VAL A 32 -2.30 -1.37 -2.01
N LYS A 33 -2.15 -0.48 -3.00
CA LYS A 33 -1.89 0.95 -2.76
C LYS A 33 -3.04 1.64 -2.03
N SER A 34 -4.29 1.32 -2.39
CA SER A 34 -5.50 1.83 -1.73
C SER A 34 -5.59 1.36 -0.27
N LEU A 35 -5.22 0.11 0.00
CA LEU A 35 -5.19 -0.48 1.33
C LEU A 35 -4.00 0.04 2.17
N ALA A 36 -2.81 0.21 1.58
CA ALA A 36 -1.63 0.71 2.28
C ALA A 36 -1.84 2.09 2.91
N ASN A 37 -2.69 2.93 2.31
CA ASN A 37 -3.08 4.25 2.86
C ASN A 37 -4.25 4.18 3.87
N LYS A 38 -4.82 2.99 4.10
CA LYS A 38 -6.01 2.76 4.94
C LYS A 38 -5.76 1.87 6.14
N LEU A 39 -4.60 1.22 6.24
CA LEU A 39 -4.28 0.36 7.37
C LEU A 39 -4.27 1.20 8.66
N SER A 40 -5.08 0.77 9.62
CA SER A 40 -4.99 1.21 11.00
C SER A 40 -3.95 0.39 11.76
N ILE A 41 -3.54 0.87 12.94
CA ILE A 41 -2.66 0.11 13.83
C ILE A 41 -3.29 -1.26 14.19
N ALA A 42 -4.62 -1.35 14.26
CA ALA A 42 -5.32 -2.60 14.50
C ALA A 42 -5.21 -3.58 13.33
N ASP A 43 -5.26 -3.10 12.09
CA ASP A 43 -5.09 -3.94 10.90
C ASP A 43 -3.66 -4.49 10.81
N ILE A 44 -2.67 -3.66 11.18
CA ILE A 44 -1.27 -4.07 11.27
C ILE A 44 -1.10 -5.12 12.37
N ALA A 45 -1.63 -4.87 13.56
CA ALA A 45 -1.58 -5.80 14.69
C ALA A 45 -2.20 -7.16 14.33
N TRP A 46 -3.34 -7.18 13.65
CA TRP A 46 -3.96 -8.40 13.15
C TRP A 46 -3.07 -9.13 12.13
N ALA A 47 -2.52 -8.41 11.15
CA ALA A 47 -1.70 -9.00 10.09
C ALA A 47 -0.35 -9.54 10.57
N THR A 48 0.23 -8.94 11.62
CA THR A 48 1.52 -9.36 12.19
C THR A 48 1.36 -10.27 13.40
N GLU A 49 0.14 -10.61 13.80
CA GLU A 49 -0.17 -11.38 15.02
C GLU A 49 0.46 -10.79 16.30
N LEU A 50 0.58 -9.45 16.35
CA LEU A 50 1.10 -8.72 17.50
C LEU A 50 -0.04 -8.01 18.22
N SER A 51 0.17 -7.66 19.48
CA SER A 51 -0.73 -6.74 20.18
C SER A 51 -0.62 -5.31 19.61
N VAL A 52 -1.70 -4.54 19.70
CA VAL A 52 -1.72 -3.12 19.31
C VAL A 52 -0.64 -2.32 20.05
N SER A 53 -0.34 -2.67 21.31
CA SER A 53 0.72 -2.04 22.10
C SER A 53 2.11 -2.32 21.55
N GLU A 54 2.38 -3.56 21.13
CA GLU A 54 3.67 -3.92 20.54
C GLU A 54 3.87 -3.22 19.20
N VAL A 55 2.84 -3.20 18.35
CA VAL A 55 2.88 -2.45 17.10
C VAL A 55 3.11 -0.96 17.35
N ARG A 56 2.41 -0.36 18.32
CA ARG A 56 2.64 1.06 18.69
C ARG A 56 4.08 1.30 19.14
N ALA A 57 4.65 0.43 19.96
CA ALA A 57 6.03 0.58 20.44
C ALA A 57 7.03 0.56 19.28
N CYS A 58 6.90 -0.40 18.36
CA CYS A 58 7.77 -0.49 17.18
C CYS A 58 7.64 0.74 16.27
N LEU A 59 6.41 1.21 16.02
CA LEU A 59 6.20 2.39 15.19
C LEU A 59 6.69 3.67 15.88
N GLN A 60 6.53 3.78 17.21
CA GLN A 60 6.98 4.94 17.99
C GLN A 60 8.50 5.10 17.94
N GLU A 61 9.26 4.00 18.05
CA GLU A 61 10.72 4.04 17.94
C GLU A 61 11.19 4.67 16.63
N THR A 62 10.53 4.32 15.52
CA THR A 62 10.84 4.90 14.19
C THR A 62 10.53 6.40 14.15
N VAL A 63 9.39 6.80 14.69
CA VAL A 63 8.98 8.22 14.76
C VAL A 63 9.91 9.02 15.65
N ASP A 64 10.35 8.45 16.77
CA ASP A 64 11.27 9.11 17.70
C ASP A 64 12.63 9.36 17.03
N ILE A 65 13.14 8.40 16.26
CA ILE A 65 14.37 8.58 15.47
C ILE A 65 14.19 9.73 14.48
N GLN A 66 13.11 9.74 13.70
CA GLN A 66 12.82 10.83 12.75
C GLN A 66 12.72 12.19 13.45
N ASN A 67 11.95 12.27 14.52
CA ASN A 67 11.73 13.49 15.27
C ASN A 67 13.03 14.00 15.92
N ASN A 68 13.91 13.11 16.36
CA ASN A 68 15.24 13.49 16.85
C ASN A 68 16.10 14.08 15.73
N ILE A 69 16.05 13.52 14.52
CA ILE A 69 16.73 14.11 13.35
C ILE A 69 16.18 15.50 13.04
N LEU A 70 14.86 15.68 13.03
CA LEU A 70 14.22 16.98 12.78
C LEU A 70 14.61 18.03 13.83
N LYS A 71 14.67 17.66 15.11
CA LYS A 71 15.16 18.51 16.20
C LYS A 71 16.61 18.94 15.98
N LEU A 72 17.49 18.01 15.60
CA LEU A 72 18.89 18.31 15.28
C LEU A 72 19.00 19.26 14.08
N CYS A 73 18.10 19.15 13.10
CA CYS A 73 17.98 20.06 11.96
C CYS A 73 17.24 21.37 12.26
N ARG A 74 16.83 21.62 13.52
CA ARG A 74 16.03 22.80 13.95
C ARG A 74 14.67 22.94 13.24
N LYS A 75 14.10 21.84 12.76
CA LYS A 75 12.78 21.75 12.09
C LYS A 75 11.71 21.26 13.07
N ASN A 76 11.52 21.98 14.17
CA ASN A 76 10.60 21.55 15.24
C ASN A 76 9.12 21.65 14.84
N ASP A 77 8.81 22.42 13.80
CA ASP A 77 7.50 22.57 13.18
C ASP A 77 7.11 21.37 12.29
N GLU A 78 8.08 20.53 11.93
CA GLU A 78 7.87 19.35 11.08
C GLU A 78 7.72 18.04 11.88
N LEU A 79 7.64 18.09 13.21
CA LEU A 79 7.54 16.89 14.06
C LEU A 79 6.28 16.09 13.76
N GLU A 80 6.45 14.78 13.66
CA GLU A 80 5.40 13.86 13.22
C GLU A 80 4.89 12.97 14.36
N THR A 81 3.64 12.52 14.25
CA THR A 81 3.09 11.43 15.06
C THR A 81 3.16 10.11 14.28
N ILE A 82 2.91 8.98 14.95
CA ILE A 82 2.76 7.67 14.27
C ILE A 82 1.78 7.77 13.10
N GLU A 83 0.63 8.40 13.34
CA GLU A 83 -0.43 8.53 12.34
C GLU A 83 -0.03 9.44 11.18
N SER A 84 0.72 10.54 11.42
CA SER A 84 1.15 11.44 10.34
C SER A 84 2.28 10.83 9.50
N TYR A 85 3.30 10.28 10.16
CA TYR A 85 4.52 9.72 9.55
C TYR A 85 4.21 8.51 8.69
N PHE A 86 3.45 7.56 9.23
CA PHE A 86 3.04 6.34 8.51
C PHE A 86 1.76 6.53 7.69
N LYS A 87 1.17 7.74 7.69
CA LYS A 87 -0.08 8.06 6.96
C LYS A 87 -1.24 7.11 7.31
N LEU A 88 -1.28 6.60 8.54
CA LEU A 88 -2.28 5.63 8.98
C LEU A 88 -3.66 6.30 9.07
N GLY A 89 -4.70 5.56 8.66
CA GLY A 89 -6.09 6.01 8.80
C GLY A 89 -6.50 7.24 7.96
N LYS A 90 -5.67 7.71 7.02
CA LYS A 90 -5.97 8.87 6.16
C LYS A 90 -7.07 8.63 5.12
N GLY A 91 -7.55 7.39 4.97
CA GLY A 91 -8.63 7.04 4.04
C GLY A 91 -10.05 7.46 4.41
N LYS A 92 -10.27 8.27 5.46
CA LYS A 92 -11.62 8.76 5.83
C LYS A 92 -11.97 10.16 5.33
N SER A 93 -11.04 10.91 4.72
CA SER A 93 -11.31 12.25 4.18
C SER A 93 -11.05 12.29 2.68
N GLY A 94 -12.11 12.21 1.86
CA GLY A 94 -12.00 12.45 0.42
C GLY A 94 -12.76 11.52 -0.50
N ILE A 95 -13.93 11.00 -0.09
CA ILE A 95 -14.97 10.65 -1.08
C ILE A 95 -16.06 11.71 -0.91
N GLU A 96 -15.86 12.88 -1.49
CA GLU A 96 -16.99 13.69 -1.95
C GLU A 96 -17.55 12.92 -3.15
N ILE A 97 -18.70 12.28 -2.95
CA ILE A 97 -19.52 11.75 -4.03
C ILE A 97 -20.26 12.98 -4.57
N ASP A 98 -19.78 13.52 -5.69
CA ASP A 98 -20.61 14.29 -6.62
C ASP A 98 -21.40 13.31 -7.51
#